data_AF-A0A0R2QX01-F1
#
_entry.id   AF-A0A0R2QX01-F1
#
_cell.length_a   1.000
_cell.length_b   1.000
_cell.length_c   1.000
_cell.angle_alpha   90.00
_cell.angle_beta   90.00
_cell.angle_gamma   90.00
#
_symmetry.space_group_name_H-M   'P 1'
#
loop_
_entity.id
_entity.type
_entity.pdbx_description
1 polymer ?
#
loop_
_entity_poly.entity_id
_entity_poly.type
_entity_poly.pdbx_seq_one_letter_code
_entity_poly.pdbx_strand_id
1 'polypeptide(L)'
;MMTHIGGYPGRYDKKVLSIIEQAKPELFISGHSHILKVMYDKKYEVLHMNPGAIGDYGIHKVKTILSFKIEGKDIKDLKVIEFPRSKS
;
A
#
# COMPACT_ATOMS: atom_id res chain seq x y z
N MET A 1 -0.50 10.43 -1.12
CA MET A 1 -0.12 10.47 0.31
C MET A 1 0.63 9.20 0.67
N MET A 2 1.62 9.26 1.57
CA MET A 2 2.36 8.07 2.04
C MET A 2 2.61 8.13 3.55
N THR A 3 2.44 7.00 4.25
CA THR A 3 2.78 6.85 5.68
C THR A 3 3.41 5.49 5.95
N HIS A 4 4.13 5.32 7.07
CA HIS A 4 4.61 3.98 7.45
C HIS A 4 3.47 3.08 7.95
N ILE A 5 2.65 3.57 8.87
CA ILE A 5 1.47 2.88 9.41
C ILE A 5 0.23 3.47 8.73
N GLY A 6 -0.64 2.60 8.21
CA GLY A 6 -1.87 3.01 7.51
C GLY A 6 -3.15 2.29 7.93
N GLY A 7 -3.05 1.00 8.29
CA GLY A 7 -4.21 0.12 8.35
C GLY A 7 -4.58 -0.39 6.96
N TYR A 8 -5.86 -0.61 6.69
CA TYR A 8 -6.39 -1.01 5.38
C TYR A 8 -7.81 -0.46 5.19
N PRO A 9 -8.37 -0.46 3.96
CA PRO A 9 -9.71 0.05 3.71
C PRO A 9 -10.76 -0.51 4.69
N GLY A 10 -11.58 0.38 5.24
CA GLY A 10 -12.56 0.07 6.30
C GLY A 10 -11.99 -0.05 7.73
N ARG A 11 -10.66 -0.11 7.91
CA ARG A 11 -9.97 -0.20 9.21
C ARG A 11 -8.63 0.55 9.19
N TYR A 12 -8.67 1.80 8.74
CA TYR A 12 -7.50 2.68 8.81
C TYR A 12 -7.11 2.96 10.26
N ASP A 13 -5.84 3.27 10.48
CA ASP A 13 -5.40 3.88 11.73
C ASP A 13 -6.15 5.20 11.94
N LYS A 14 -6.57 5.48 13.18
CA LYS A 14 -7.38 6.67 13.49
C LYS A 14 -6.70 7.97 13.06
N LYS A 15 -5.38 8.09 13.24
CA LYS A 15 -4.62 9.30 12.86
C LYS A 15 -4.56 9.45 11.35
N VAL A 16 -4.40 8.32 10.63
CA VAL A 16 -4.34 8.28 9.17
C VAL A 16 -5.68 8.60 8.55
N LEU A 17 -6.78 8.07 9.12
CA LEU A 17 -8.12 8.32 8.63
C LEU A 17 -8.45 9.81 8.61
N SER A 18 -8.15 10.54 9.69
CA SER A 18 -8.36 12.00 9.74
C SER A 18 -7.59 12.73 8.64
N ILE A 19 -6.39 12.27 8.29
CA ILE A 19 -5.59 12.86 7.22
C ILE A 19 -6.18 12.51 5.85
N ILE A 20 -6.64 11.27 5.63
CA ILE A 20 -7.29 10.85 4.38
C ILE A 20 -8.55 11.69 4.13
N GLU A 21 -9.37 11.92 5.15
CA GLU A 21 -10.61 12.71 5.04
C GLU A 21 -10.34 14.19 4.72
N GLN A 22 -9.25 14.75 5.27
CA GLN A 22 -8.86 16.15 5.06
C GLN A 22 -8.15 16.36 3.72
N ALA A 23 -7.15 15.53 3.42
CA ALA A 23 -6.31 15.67 2.23
C ALA A 23 -6.94 15.06 0.97
N LYS A 24 -7.92 14.17 1.11
CA LYS A 24 -8.62 13.45 0.03
C LYS A 24 -7.67 12.93 -1.06
N PRO A 25 -6.68 12.10 -0.70
CA PRO A 25 -5.71 11.62 -1.68
C PRO A 25 -6.36 10.62 -2.64
N GLU A 26 -6.05 10.71 -3.94
CA GLU A 26 -6.43 9.69 -4.94
C GLU A 26 -5.62 8.39 -4.75
N LEU A 27 -4.39 8.51 -4.22
CA LEU A 27 -3.48 7.40 -3.92
C LEU A 27 -2.93 7.50 -2.49
N PHE A 28 -3.11 6.43 -1.73
CA PHE A 28 -2.53 6.26 -0.40
C PHE A 28 -1.61 5.05 -0.34
N ILE A 29 -0.34 5.27 -0.01
CA ILE A 29 0.64 4.19 0.14
C ILE A 29 1.00 4.02 1.63
N SER A 30 0.91 2.79 2.14
CA SER A 30 1.28 2.47 3.53
C SER A 30 2.15 1.22 3.65
N GLY A 31 2.75 0.98 4.81
CA GLY A 31 3.56 -0.21 5.09
C GLY A 31 3.19 -0.90 6.41
N HIS A 32 4.21 -1.22 7.20
CA HIS A 32 4.16 -1.84 8.54
C HIS A 32 3.70 -3.30 8.60
N SER A 33 2.64 -3.69 7.90
CA SER A 33 2.10 -5.07 7.99
C SER A 33 2.97 -6.13 7.29
N HIS A 34 3.88 -5.71 6.39
CA HIS A 34 4.63 -6.55 5.45
C HIS A 34 3.74 -7.32 4.45
N ILE A 35 2.44 -7.04 4.41
CA ILE A 35 1.48 -7.75 3.56
C ILE A 35 1.16 -6.88 2.36
N LEU A 36 1.51 -7.37 1.16
CA LEU A 36 1.11 -6.78 -0.11
C LEU A 36 -0.41 -6.61 -0.16
N LYS A 37 -0.86 -5.41 -0.51
CA LYS A 37 -2.29 -5.10 -0.64
C LYS A 37 -2.50 -3.98 -1.65
N VAL A 38 -3.46 -4.16 -2.55
CA VAL A 38 -3.91 -3.12 -3.47
C VAL A 38 -5.43 -3.16 -3.47
N MET A 39 -6.06 -2.10 -2.98
CA MET A 39 -7.50 -2.05 -2.80
C MET A 39 -8.01 -0.63 -3.01
N TYR A 40 -9.06 -0.47 -3.81
CA TYR A 40 -9.76 0.79 -3.93
C TYR A 40 -10.82 0.90 -2.82
N ASP A 41 -10.72 1.95 -2.01
CA ASP A 41 -11.71 2.26 -0.99
C ASP A 41 -12.75 3.22 -1.56
N LYS A 42 -13.95 2.69 -1.83
CA LYS A 42 -15.06 3.48 -2.39
C LYS A 42 -15.58 4.55 -1.45
N LYS A 43 -15.41 4.41 -0.13
CA LYS A 43 -15.95 5.37 0.85
C LYS A 43 -15.18 6.68 0.82
N TYR A 44 -13.86 6.59 0.67
CA TYR A 44 -12.97 7.75 0.66
C TYR A 44 -12.35 8.01 -0.71
N GLU A 45 -12.79 7.27 -1.73
CA GLU A 45 -12.35 7.37 -3.13
C GLU A 45 -10.82 7.33 -3.29
N VAL A 46 -10.17 6.44 -2.52
CA VAL A 46 -8.72 6.32 -2.46
C VAL A 46 -8.25 4.94 -2.92
N LEU A 47 -7.24 4.92 -3.78
CA LEU A 47 -6.50 3.70 -4.07
C LEU A 47 -5.47 3.46 -2.95
N HIS A 48 -5.72 2.48 -2.09
CA HIS A 48 -4.78 2.04 -1.05
C HIS A 48 -3.80 1.03 -1.65
N MET A 49 -2.51 1.34 -1.59
CA MET A 49 -1.43 0.37 -1.84
C MET A 49 -0.55 0.13 -0.61
N ASN A 50 -0.24 -1.13 -0.34
CA ASN A 50 0.82 -1.55 0.54
C ASN A 50 1.73 -2.48 -0.27
N PRO A 51 3.02 -2.12 -0.48
CA PRO A 51 3.90 -2.89 -1.34
C PRO A 51 4.36 -4.22 -0.72
N GLY A 52 4.01 -4.49 0.55
CA GLY A 52 4.52 -5.62 1.30
C GLY A 52 5.91 -5.32 1.85
N ALA A 53 6.82 -6.30 1.79
CA ALA A 53 8.17 -6.18 2.31
C ALA A 53 9.20 -6.79 1.34
N ILE A 54 10.36 -6.15 1.21
CA ILE A 54 11.48 -6.61 0.37
C ILE A 54 12.63 -7.24 1.17
N GLY A 55 12.62 -7.09 2.51
CA GLY A 55 13.60 -7.70 3.41
C GLY A 55 13.32 -9.17 3.71
N ASP A 56 14.27 -9.83 4.36
CA ASP A 56 14.16 -11.24 4.79
C ASP A 56 13.50 -11.42 6.17
N TYR A 57 13.13 -10.34 6.85
CA TYR A 57 12.55 -10.37 8.21
C TYR A 57 11.05 -10.07 8.23
N GLY A 58 10.28 -10.92 8.90
CA GLY A 58 8.84 -10.76 9.08
C GLY A 58 8.04 -11.99 8.67
N ILE A 59 6.71 -11.83 8.65
CA ILE A 59 5.74 -12.93 8.43
C ILE A 59 5.37 -13.15 6.95
N HIS A 60 5.83 -12.29 6.04
CA HIS A 60 5.51 -12.37 4.61
C HIS A 60 6.17 -13.58 3.96
N LYS A 61 5.46 -14.34 3.12
CA LYS A 61 6.03 -15.57 2.53
C LYS A 61 7.00 -15.29 1.38
N VAL A 62 6.74 -14.22 0.64
CA VAL A 62 7.52 -13.78 -0.54
C VAL A 62 7.82 -12.30 -0.40
N LYS A 63 8.98 -11.87 -0.91
CA LYS A 63 9.35 -10.46 -0.97
C LYS A 63 8.60 -9.80 -2.13
N THR A 64 8.12 -8.59 -1.93
CA THR A 64 7.24 -7.91 -2.89
C THR A 64 7.63 -6.45 -3.09
N ILE A 65 7.48 -5.99 -4.33
CA ILE A 65 7.57 -4.57 -4.74
C ILE A 65 6.35 -4.29 -5.64
N LEU A 66 5.80 -3.08 -5.54
CA LEU A 66 4.84 -2.56 -6.51
C LEU A 66 5.53 -1.60 -7.48
N SER A 67 5.31 -1.80 -8.78
CA SER A 67 5.76 -0.89 -9.84
C SER A 67 4.53 -0.46 -10.63
N PHE A 68 4.36 0.84 -10.84
CA PHE A 68 3.24 1.39 -11.61
C PHE A 68 3.67 2.71 -12.26
N LYS A 69 2.84 3.19 -13.19
CA LYS A 69 3.00 4.50 -13.82
C LYS A 69 1.91 5.44 -13.36
N ILE A 70 2.26 6.71 -13.24
CA ILE A 70 1.32 7.81 -13.02
C ILE A 70 1.41 8.72 -14.25
N GLU A 71 0.30 8.88 -14.95
CA GLU A 71 0.17 9.81 -16.08
C GLU A 71 -0.98 10.78 -15.80
N GLY A 72 -0.65 11.98 -15.33
CA GLY A 72 -1.66 12.92 -14.83
C GLY A 72 -2.38 12.32 -13.62
N LYS A 73 -3.67 12.05 -13.77
CA LYS A 73 -4.52 11.40 -12.75
C LYS A 73 -4.57 9.88 -12.89
N ASP A 74 -4.13 9.34 -14.02
CA ASP A 74 -4.24 7.92 -14.29
C ASP A 74 -3.10 7.16 -13.63
N ILE A 75 -3.46 6.20 -12.78
CA ILE A 75 -2.54 5.22 -12.21
C ILE A 75 -2.73 3.93 -13.00
N LYS A 76 -1.69 3.51 -13.72
CA LYS A 76 -1.77 2.37 -14.65
C LYS A 76 -0.51 1.52 -14.64
N ASP A 77 -0.55 0.43 -15.40
CA ASP A 77 0.54 -0.53 -15.54
C ASP A 77 1.06 -1.07 -14.20
N LEU A 78 0.17 -1.28 -13.23
CA LEU A 78 0.52 -1.80 -11.91
C LEU A 78 1.00 -3.25 -12.03
N LYS A 79 2.20 -3.49 -11.52
CA LYS A 79 2.88 -4.78 -11.46
C LYS A 79 3.26 -5.09 -10.03
N VAL A 80 3.06 -6.34 -9.64
CA VAL A 80 3.67 -6.93 -8.46
C VAL A 80 4.94 -7.63 -8.91
N ILE A 81 6.07 -7.25 -8.34
CA ILE A 81 7.35 -7.90 -8.57
C ILE A 81 7.65 -8.73 -7.33
N GLU A 82 7.78 -10.04 -7.51
CA GLU A 82 8.03 -10.98 -6.43
C GLU A 82 9.48 -11.48 -6.45
N PHE A 83 10.03 -11.66 -5.25
CA PHE A 83 11.33 -12.31 -5.07
C PHE A 83 11.20 -13.42 -4.03
N PRO A 84 11.95 -14.52 -4.18
CA PRO A 84 12.04 -15.52 -3.13
C PRO A 84 12.64 -14.89 -1.86
N ARG A 85 12.15 -15.32 -0.70
CA ARG A 85 12.85 -15.06 0.57
C ARG A 85 14.08 -15.95 0.65
N SER A 86 15.18 -15.38 1.14
CA SER A 86 16.30 -16.20 1.58
C SER A 86 15.80 -17.10 2.71
N LYS A 87 16.15 -18.39 2.68
CA LYS A 87 15.91 -19.24 3.85
C LYS A 87 16.74 -18.66 4.99
N SER A 88 16.07 -18.12 6.00
CA SER A 88 16.68 -17.85 7.32
C SER A 88 17.02 -19.16 8.00
#